data_AF-A0A3M1DSY6-F1
#
_entry.id   AF-A0A3M1DSY6-F1
#
_cell.length_a   1.000
_cell.length_b   1.000
_cell.length_c   1.000
_cell.angle_alpha   90.00
_cell.angle_beta   90.00
_cell.angle_gamma   90.00
#
_symmetry.space_group_name_H-M   'P 1'
#
loop_
_entity.id
_entity.type
_entity.pdbx_description
1 polymer ?
#
loop_
_entity_poly.entity_id
_entity_poly.type
_entity_poly.pdbx_seq_one_letter_code
_entity_poly.pdbx_strand_id
1 'polypeptide(L)'
;MTHRHDVAVVGATGAVGEVMVSILEQRDFPVGRLHLLASSRSAGKKMRFRGEEIEVLDLETFDFEGVRIGLFSPGASVSAVHAPRAAAAG
;
A
#
# COMPACT_ATOMS: atom_id res chain seq x y z
N MET A 1 -22.53 9.40 3.84
CA MET A 1 -21.26 9.94 3.33
C MET A 1 -20.27 8.80 3.25
N THR A 2 -19.67 8.55 2.09
CA THR A 2 -18.64 7.52 1.98
C THR A 2 -17.34 8.11 2.49
N HIS A 3 -16.89 7.70 3.67
CA HIS A 3 -15.60 8.15 4.20
C HIS A 3 -14.49 7.57 3.32
N ARG A 4 -13.65 8.44 2.76
CA ARG A 4 -12.44 8.02 2.06
C ARG A 4 -11.34 7.76 3.08
N HIS A 5 -10.59 6.70 2.86
CA HIS A 5 -9.51 6.29 3.74
C HIS A 5 -8.19 6.26 2.97
N ASP A 6 -7.12 6.71 3.61
CA ASP A 6 -5.77 6.53 3.07
C ASP A 6 -5.37 5.07 3.28
N VAL A 7 -4.96 4.43 2.18
CA VAL A 7 -4.71 2.99 2.12
C VAL A 7 -3.25 2.77 1.73
N ALA A 8 -2.54 1.95 2.48
CA ALA A 8 -1.23 1.45 2.11
C ALA A 8 -1.31 -0.01 1.66
N VAL A 9 -0.70 -0.33 0.52
CA VAL A 9 -0.51 -1.70 0.04
C VAL A 9 0.96 -2.04 0.16
N VAL A 10 1.30 -2.91 1.11
CA VAL A 10 2.67 -3.35 1.40
C VAL A 10 2.97 -4.65 0.66
N GLY A 11 4.02 -4.64 -0.14
CA GLY A 11 4.29 -5.68 -1.13
C GLY A 11 3.54 -5.43 -2.45
N ALA A 12 3.30 -4.17 -2.82
CA ALA A 12 2.50 -3.78 -3.98
C ALA A 12 2.97 -4.40 -5.30
N THR A 13 4.29 -4.57 -5.48
CA THR A 13 4.89 -5.13 -6.70
C THR A 13 4.97 -6.66 -6.71
N GLY A 14 4.41 -7.34 -5.71
CA GLY A 14 4.28 -8.79 -5.70
C GLY A 14 2.96 -9.23 -6.32
N ALA A 15 2.85 -10.50 -6.72
CA ALA A 15 1.66 -11.03 -7.38
C ALA A 15 0.36 -10.76 -6.60
N VAL A 16 0.38 -10.91 -5.27
CA VAL A 16 -0.79 -10.62 -4.43
C VAL A 16 -1.04 -9.11 -4.31
N GLY A 17 0.00 -8.29 -4.21
CA GLY A 17 -0.12 -6.83 -4.12
C GLY A 17 -0.75 -6.23 -5.38
N GLU A 18 -0.34 -6.70 -6.56
CA GLU A 18 -0.92 -6.27 -7.84
C GLU A 18 -2.42 -6.60 -7.92
N VAL A 19 -2.80 -7.79 -7.45
CA VAL A 19 -4.21 -8.21 -7.36
C VAL A 19 -4.97 -7.36 -6.35
N MET A 20 -4.38 -7.04 -5.19
CA MET A 20 -5.01 -6.16 -4.20
C MET A 20 -5.32 -4.77 -4.78
N VAL A 21 -4.36 -4.15 -5.47
CA VAL A 21 -4.56 -2.85 -6.15
C VAL A 21 -5.68 -2.95 -7.20
N SER A 22 -5.66 -4.02 -8.01
CA SER A 22 -6.68 -4.26 -9.02
C SER A 22 -8.08 -4.43 -8.42
N ILE A 23 -8.20 -5.15 -7.29
CA ILE A 23 -9.49 -5.33 -6.59
C ILE A 23 -9.98 -4.01 -5.98
N LEU A 24 -9.10 -3.20 -5.40
CA LEU A 24 -9.48 -1.88 -4.87
C LEU A 24 -10.09 -0.99 -5.98
N GLU A 25 -9.53 -1.07 -7.18
CA GLU A 25 -10.04 -0.38 -8.36
C GLU A 25 -11.37 -0.96 -8.83
N GLN A 26 -11.43 -2.28 -9.09
CA GLN A 26 -12.64 -2.97 -9.60
C GLN A 26 -13.85 -2.85 -8.67
N ARG A 27 -13.62 -2.74 -7.37
CA ARG A 27 -14.68 -2.63 -6.36
C ARG A 27 -15.09 -1.19 -6.10
N ASP A 28 -14.51 -0.23 -6.80
CA ASP A 28 -14.66 1.20 -6.54
C ASP A 28 -14.48 1.53 -5.05
N PHE A 29 -13.51 0.89 -4.40
CA PHE A 29 -13.28 1.10 -2.98
C PHE A 29 -12.98 2.59 -2.73
N PRO A 30 -13.52 3.19 -1.65
CA PRO A 30 -13.36 4.61 -1.37
C PRO A 30 -11.95 4.92 -0.83
N VAL A 31 -10.95 4.76 -1.68
CA VAL A 31 -9.56 5.18 -1.42
C VAL A 31 -9.49 6.71 -1.50
N GLY A 32 -8.90 7.32 -0.46
CA GLY A 32 -8.45 8.71 -0.47
C GLY A 32 -7.11 8.81 -1.20
N ARG A 33 -6.03 8.59 -0.47
CA ARG A 33 -4.68 8.41 -1.01
C ARG A 33 -4.28 6.93 -1.02
N LEU A 34 -3.73 6.44 -2.13
CA LEU A 34 -3.15 5.10 -2.23
C LEU A 34 -1.63 5.18 -2.10
N HIS A 35 -1.07 4.47 -1.13
CA HIS A 35 0.36 4.33 -0.93
C HIS A 35 0.79 2.93 -1.35
N LEU A 36 1.60 2.85 -2.41
CA LEU A 36 2.15 1.57 -2.88
C LEU A 36 3.54 1.40 -2.28
N LEU A 37 3.73 0.38 -1.46
CA LEU A 37 4.97 0.17 -0.71
C LEU A 37 5.60 -1.16 -1.12
N ALA A 38 6.91 -1.15 -1.37
CA ALA A 38 7.70 -2.35 -1.63
C ALA A 38 9.11 -2.20 -1.05
N SER A 39 9.96 -3.21 -1.23
CA SER A 39 11.38 -3.07 -0.84
C SER A 39 12.09 -2.02 -1.70
N SER A 40 13.22 -1.50 -1.24
CA SER A 40 14.05 -0.52 -1.95
C SER A 40 14.41 -0.94 -3.38
N ARG A 41 14.52 -2.25 -3.64
CA ARG A 41 14.75 -2.79 -5.01
C ARG A 41 13.62 -2.46 -5.99
N SER A 42 12.40 -2.31 -5.48
CA SER A 42 11.21 -2.03 -6.29
C SER A 42 10.67 -0.61 -6.13
N ALA A 43 11.24 0.19 -5.22
CA ALA A 43 10.93 1.61 -5.10
C ALA A 43 11.27 2.34 -6.41
N GLY A 44 10.47 3.36 -6.76
CA GLY A 44 10.57 4.12 -8.00
C GLY A 44 9.89 3.47 -9.21
N LYS A 45 9.43 2.21 -9.10
CA LYS A 45 8.51 1.63 -10.09
C LYS A 45 7.18 2.38 -10.08
N LYS A 46 6.44 2.30 -11.17
CA LYS A 46 5.09 2.86 -11.26
C LYS A 46 4.07 1.75 -11.48
N MET A 47 2.91 1.89 -10.85
CA MET A 47 1.76 1.03 -11.07
C MET A 47 0.54 1.88 -11.42
N ARG A 48 -0.37 1.34 -12.21
CA ARG A 48 -1.60 2.04 -12.55
C ARG A 48 -2.69 1.80 -11.52
N PHE A 49 -3.40 2.86 -11.17
CA PHE A 49 -4.62 2.81 -10.37
C PHE A 49 -5.56 3.92 -10.84
N ARG A 50 -6.77 3.59 -11.27
CA ARG A 50 -7.78 4.53 -11.79
C ARG A 50 -7.29 5.40 -12.95
N GLY A 51 -6.48 4.80 -13.82
CA GLY A 51 -5.88 5.48 -14.97
C GLY A 51 -4.69 6.40 -14.63
N GLU A 52 -4.33 6.55 -13.35
CA GLU A 52 -3.17 7.32 -12.91
C GLU A 52 -1.98 6.41 -12.63
N GLU A 53 -0.77 6.90 -12.88
CA GLU A 53 0.46 6.21 -12.46
C GLU A 53 0.84 6.63 -11.05
N ILE A 54 0.91 5.66 -10.14
CA ILE A 54 1.32 5.83 -8.75
C ILE A 54 2.71 5.24 -8.58
N GLU A 55 3.63 6.03 -8.02
CA GLU A 55 4.97 5.59 -7.69
C GLU A 55 4.95 4.64 -6.47
N VAL A 56 5.74 3.57 -6.57
CA VAL A 56 6.01 2.64 -5.49
C VAL A 56 7.09 3.25 -4.60
N LEU A 57 6.77 3.46 -3.33
CA LEU A 57 7.67 4.01 -2.32
C LEU A 57 8.42 2.90 -1.59
N ASP A 58 9.55 3.28 -0.98
CA ASP A 58 10.33 2.38 -0.14
C ASP A 58 9.65 2.17 1.23
N LEU A 59 9.33 0.91 1.53
CA LEU A 59 8.71 0.50 2.78
C LEU A 59 9.59 0.79 4.01
N GLU A 60 10.92 0.76 3.87
CA GLU A 60 11.81 0.93 5.02
C GLU A 60 11.70 2.34 5.62
N THR A 61 11.65 3.34 4.74
CA THR A 61 11.65 4.77 5.08
C THR A 61 10.26 5.39 5.11
N PHE A 62 9.23 4.64 4.73
CA PHE A 62 7.86 5.14 4.73
C PHE A 62 7.33 5.42 6.15
N ASP A 63 6.64 6.56 6.28
CA ASP A 63 5.90 6.96 7.46
C ASP A 63 4.42 6.60 7.29
N PHE A 64 3.88 5.86 8.26
CA PHE A 64 2.50 5.39 8.25
C PHE A 64 1.51 6.39 8.85
N GLU A 65 1.96 7.56 9.32
CA GLU A 65 1.07 8.59 9.85
C GLU A 65 -0.06 8.94 8.86
N GLY A 66 -1.30 8.93 9.36
CA GLY A 66 -2.49 9.23 8.56
C GLY A 66 -3.03 8.07 7.71
N VAL A 67 -2.28 6.97 7.56
CA VAL A 67 -2.76 5.76 6.87
C VAL A 67 -3.79 5.05 7.76
N ARG A 68 -5.01 4.89 7.24
CA ARG A 68 -6.14 4.27 7.96
C ARG A 68 -6.23 2.77 7.75
N ILE A 69 -5.75 2.28 6.61
CA ILE A 69 -5.85 0.87 6.22
C ILE A 69 -4.52 0.42 5.65
N GLY A 70 -3.90 -0.61 6.23
CA GLY A 70 -2.72 -1.27 5.70
C GLY A 70 -3.02 -2.69 5.21
N LEU A 71 -2.80 -2.96 3.93
CA LEU A 71 -2.90 -4.29 3.32
C LEU A 71 -1.49 -4.89 3.18
N PHE A 72 -1.18 -5.95 3.91
CA PHE A 72 0.18 -6.50 3.97
C PHE A 72 0.27 -7.84 3.23
N SER A 73 1.07 -7.88 2.17
CA SER A 73 1.55 -9.10 1.52
C SER A 73 3.06 -9.11 1.16
N PRO A 74 3.98 -8.59 1.99
CA PRO A 74 5.43 -8.64 1.71
C PRO A 74 6.12 -9.94 2.18
N GLY A 75 5.37 -10.88 2.75
CA GLY A 75 5.91 -12.07 3.44
C GLY A 75 6.00 -11.90 4.96
N ALA A 76 6.15 -13.02 5.68
CA ALA A 76 6.01 -13.07 7.13
C ALA A 76 7.11 -12.26 7.87
N SER A 77 8.37 -12.38 7.44
CA SER A 77 9.50 -11.68 8.06
C SER A 77 9.38 -10.16 7.96
N VAL A 78 9.00 -9.66 6.78
CA VAL A 78 8.79 -8.21 6.55
C VAL A 78 7.55 -7.74 7.33
N SER A 79 6.46 -8.51 7.31
CA SER A 79 5.24 -8.15 8.04
C SER A 79 5.47 -8.07 9.55
N ALA A 80 6.29 -8.96 10.13
CA ALA A 80 6.63 -8.95 11.55
C ALA A 80 7.31 -7.64 12.01
N VAL A 81 8.00 -6.94 11.10
CA VAL A 81 8.66 -5.66 11.38
C VAL A 81 7.73 -4.48 11.09
N HIS A 82 7.06 -4.47 9.94
CA HIS A 82 6.35 -3.28 9.47
C HIS A 82 4.88 -3.21 9.90
N ALA A 83 4.21 -4.34 10.15
CA ALA A 83 2.83 -4.30 10.63
C ALA A 83 2.71 -3.65 12.03
N PRO A 84 3.60 -3.93 13.01
CA PRO A 84 3.60 -3.20 14.27
C PRO A 84 3.93 -1.71 14.12
N ARG A 85 4.85 -1.34 13.20
CA ARG A 85 5.17 0.07 12.89
C ARG A 85 3.94 0.82 12.39
N ALA A 86 3.18 0.21 11.46
CA ALA A 86 1.96 0.81 10.94
C ALA A 86 0.88 0.93 12.00
N ALA A 87 0.65 -0.13 12.80
CA ALA A 87 -0.35 -0.11 13.88
C ALA A 87 -0.02 0.89 15.01
N ALA A 88 1.26 1.23 15.20
CA ALA A 88 1.67 2.25 16.16
C ALA A 88 1.43 3.69 15.65
N ALA A 89 1.25 3.88 14.34
CA ALA A 89 1.08 5.19 13.71
C ALA A 89 -0.39 5.64 13.59
N GLY A 90 -1.36 4.76 13.88
CA GLY A 90 -2.81 5.05 13.83
C GLY A 90 -3.65 3.83 13.49
#